data_AF-A0A3D9I177-F1
#
_entry.id   AF-A0A3D9I177-F1
#
_cell.length_a   1.000
_cell.length_b   1.000
_cell.length_c   1.000
_cell.angle_alpha   90.00
_cell.angle_beta   90.00
_cell.angle_gamma   90.00
#
_symmetry.space_group_name_H-M   'P 1'
#
loop_
_entity.id
_entity.type
_entity.pdbx_description
1 polymer ?
#
loop_
_entity_poly.entity_id
_entity_poly.type
_entity_poly.pdbx_seq_one_letter_code
_entity_poly.pdbx_strand_id
1 'polypeptide(L)'
;MAGNMLYIPYSILLVVGVIVFAVVIQLKKGKRHTRYFLMVSLPVLVIFLFYFWNSTFNNYVKSYLFPSRAFECEYIEELKNLALPLPERMVFKGKEDACSPFYLAYVSADDFKAFYQEQLSRMERQGEIKNFAYVEREDQYGAEHNGYIAELPTGSKIEIFMRSENNLGIMSIDYER
;
A
#
# COMPACT_ATOMS: atom_id res chain seq x y z
N MET A 1 17.37 8.14 5.16
CA MET A 1 16.43 8.99 5.93
C MET A 1 16.10 10.22 5.10
N ALA A 2 15.38 10.05 3.99
CA ALA A 2 14.81 11.17 3.27
C ALA A 2 13.63 11.68 4.11
N GLY A 3 13.70 12.94 4.55
CA GLY A 3 12.66 13.58 5.35
C GLY A 3 11.36 13.62 4.56
N ASN A 4 10.49 12.64 4.80
CA ASN A 4 9.14 12.60 4.27
C ASN A 4 8.48 13.92 4.70
N MET A 5 8.18 14.85 3.79
CA MET A 5 7.62 16.18 4.12
C MET A 5 6.34 16.08 4.99
N LEU A 6 5.67 14.94 4.93
CA LEU A 6 4.57 14.57 5.81
C LEU A 6 4.91 14.56 7.31
N TYR A 7 6.18 14.41 7.72
CA TYR A 7 6.59 14.47 9.14
C TYR A 7 6.33 15.85 9.76
N ILE A 8 6.36 16.93 8.99
CA ILE A 8 6.19 18.30 9.50
C ILE A 8 4.78 18.51 10.07
N PRO A 9 3.67 18.28 9.34
CA PRO A 9 2.32 18.42 9.91
C PRO A 9 2.05 17.44 11.05
N TYR A 10 2.61 16.22 11.01
CA TYR A 10 2.46 15.27 12.12
C TYR A 10 3.18 15.71 13.39
N SER A 11 4.36 16.32 13.26
CA SER A 11 5.10 16.89 14.38
C SER A 11 4.29 18.00 15.06
N ILE A 12 3.65 18.87 14.26
CA ILE A 12 2.79 19.95 14.76
C ILE A 12 1.59 19.39 15.52
N LEU A 13 0.88 18.40 14.96
CA LEU A 13 -0.26 17.75 15.64
C LEU A 13 0.14 17.11 16.97
N LEU A 14 1.34 16.53 17.03
CA LEU A 14 1.85 15.90 18.24
C LEU A 14 2.17 16.94 19.33
N VAL A 15 2.78 18.06 18.94
CA VAL A 15 3.01 19.20 19.85
C VAL A 15 1.70 19.76 20.38
N VAL A 16 0.68 19.95 19.53
CA VAL A 16 -0.66 20.37 19.96
C VAL A 16 -1.27 19.37 20.94
N GLY A 17 -1.16 18.07 20.66
CA GLY A 17 -1.61 17.02 21.56
C GLY A 17 -0.94 17.10 22.94
N VAL A 18 0.37 17.28 22.99
CA VAL A 18 1.13 17.45 24.24
C VAL A 18 0.69 18.71 25.01
N ILE A 19 0.43 19.82 24.32
CA ILE A 19 -0.07 21.06 24.95
C ILE A 19 -1.45 20.82 25.59
N VAL A 20 -2.38 20.20 24.86
CA VAL A 20 -3.72 19.86 25.40
C VAL A 20 -3.58 18.97 26.64
N PHE A 21 -2.71 17.96 26.58
CA PHE A 21 -2.39 17.11 27.72
C PHE A 21 -1.88 17.88 28.92
N ALA A 22 -0.92 18.79 28.73
CA ALA A 22 -0.36 19.61 29.79
C ALA A 22 -1.44 20.51 30.43
N VAL A 23 -2.30 21.12 29.62
CA VAL A 23 -3.43 21.95 30.09
C VAL A 23 -4.41 21.10 30.91
N VAL A 24 -4.79 19.90 30.46
CA VAL A 24 -5.71 19.01 31.20
C VAL A 24 -5.12 18.60 32.55
N ILE A 25 -3.82 18.27 32.60
CA ILE A 25 -3.12 17.91 33.84
C ILE A 25 -3.09 19.09 34.82
N GLN A 26 -2.83 20.30 34.33
CA GLN A 26 -2.82 21.51 35.16
C GLN A 26 -4.22 21.85 35.71
N LEU A 27 -5.26 21.78 34.87
CA LEU A 27 -6.64 22.13 35.26
C LEU A 27 -7.30 21.11 36.20
N LYS A 28 -6.90 19.83 36.16
CA LYS A 28 -7.51 18.76 36.97
C LYS A 28 -6.58 18.15 38.02
N LYS A 29 -5.54 18.88 38.44
CA LYS A 29 -4.55 18.41 39.42
C LYS A 29 -5.23 17.85 40.69
N GLY A 30 -4.86 16.64 41.10
CA GLY A 30 -5.29 16.02 42.37
C GLY A 30 -6.60 15.20 42.36
N LYS A 31 -7.35 15.15 41.25
CA LYS A 31 -8.58 14.32 41.17
C LYS A 31 -8.27 12.89 40.70
N ARG A 32 -8.95 11.89 41.27
CA ARG A 32 -8.87 10.47 40.86
C ARG A 32 -9.06 10.27 39.35
N HIS A 33 -9.88 11.13 38.72
CA HIS A 33 -10.12 11.15 37.27
C HIS A 33 -8.87 11.45 36.44
N THR A 34 -7.92 12.22 36.95
CA THR A 34 -6.68 12.56 36.24
C THR A 34 -5.75 11.36 36.11
N ARG A 35 -5.78 10.47 37.11
CA ARG A 35 -5.02 9.20 37.07
C ARG A 35 -5.58 8.25 36.01
N TYR A 36 -6.90 8.12 35.92
CA TYR A 36 -7.55 7.32 34.87
C TYR A 36 -7.33 7.90 33.48
N PHE A 37 -7.45 9.23 33.33
CA PHE A 37 -7.15 9.91 32.08
C PHE A 37 -5.74 9.55 31.61
N LEU A 38 -4.72 9.78 32.44
CA LEU A 38 -3.33 9.46 32.12
C LEU A 38 -3.11 7.97 31.79
N MET A 39 -3.75 7.06 32.52
CA MET A 39 -3.59 5.62 32.31
C MET A 39 -4.10 5.16 30.94
N VAL A 40 -5.14 5.80 30.39
CA VAL A 40 -5.68 5.48 29.06
C VAL A 40 -4.97 6.27 27.98
N SER A 41 -4.73 7.55 28.23
CA SER A 41 -4.27 8.48 27.22
C SER A 41 -2.77 8.30 26.91
N LEU A 42 -1.96 7.89 27.89
CA LEU A 42 -0.53 7.64 27.68
C LEU A 42 -0.28 6.46 26.73
N PRO A 43 -0.88 5.26 26.90
CA PRO A 43 -0.77 4.18 25.91
C PRO A 43 -1.22 4.60 24.51
N VAL A 44 -2.34 5.34 24.42
CA VAL A 44 -2.85 5.84 23.13
C VAL A 44 -1.81 6.75 22.46
N LEU A 45 -1.23 7.68 23.21
CA LEU A 45 -0.19 8.59 22.70
C LEU A 45 1.06 7.82 22.27
N VAL A 46 1.47 6.78 23.00
CA VAL A 46 2.59 5.91 22.60
C VAL A 46 2.28 5.17 21.30
N ILE A 47 1.07 4.63 21.12
CA ILE A 47 0.66 3.97 19.87
C ILE A 47 0.69 4.97 18.70
N PHE A 48 0.17 6.18 18.89
CA PHE A 48 0.23 7.23 17.88
C PHE A 48 1.67 7.62 17.53
N LEU A 49 2.53 7.84 18.53
CA LEU A 49 3.95 8.08 18.31
C LEU A 49 4.58 6.95 17.50
N PHE A 50 4.31 5.70 17.85
CA PHE A 50 4.85 4.55 17.15
C PHE A 50 4.34 4.47 15.70
N TYR A 51 3.06 4.74 15.45
CA TYR A 51 2.47 4.82 14.11
C TYR A 51 3.11 5.88 13.21
N PHE A 52 3.51 7.02 13.78
CA PHE A 52 4.16 8.08 12.99
C PHE A 52 5.67 7.89 12.85
N TRP A 53 6.35 7.38 13.87
CA TRP A 53 7.80 7.22 13.83
C TRP A 53 8.26 5.96 13.09
N ASN A 54 7.49 4.88 13.16
CA ASN A 54 7.83 3.61 12.52
C ASN A 54 7.09 3.47 11.18
N SER A 55 7.81 3.69 10.08
CA SER A 55 7.26 3.60 8.73
C SER A 55 6.72 2.20 8.40
N THR A 56 7.35 1.14 8.92
CA THR A 56 6.90 -0.24 8.73
C THR A 56 5.54 -0.47 9.39
N PHE A 57 5.38 -0.04 10.64
CA PHE A 57 4.11 -0.12 11.36
C PHE A 57 3.04 0.77 10.74
N ASN A 58 3.42 1.95 10.25
CA ASN A 58 2.53 2.84 9.50
C ASN A 58 1.92 2.13 8.27
N ASN A 59 2.77 1.51 7.45
CA ASN A 59 2.32 0.80 6.26
C ASN A 59 1.50 -0.44 6.61
N TYR A 60 1.89 -1.16 7.65
CA TYR A 60 1.12 -2.31 8.14
C TYR A 60 -0.30 -1.90 8.53
N VAL A 61 -0.47 -0.84 9.32
CA VAL A 61 -1.80 -0.32 9.70
C VAL A 61 -2.57 0.20 8.48
N LYS A 62 -1.91 0.90 7.55
CA LYS A 62 -2.51 1.32 6.29
C LYS A 62 -3.03 0.15 5.46
N SER A 63 -2.32 -0.98 5.46
CA SER A 63 -2.76 -2.19 4.74
C SER A 63 -4.12 -2.71 5.21
N TYR A 64 -4.49 -2.46 6.47
CA TYR A 64 -5.82 -2.84 6.99
C TYR A 64 -6.86 -1.74 6.83
N LEU A 65 -6.50 -0.49 7.14
CA LEU A 65 -7.48 0.62 7.22
C LEU A 65 -7.73 1.29 5.87
N PHE A 66 -6.71 1.38 5.02
CA PHE A 66 -6.75 2.11 3.75
C PHE A 66 -6.01 1.36 2.63
N PRO A 67 -6.39 0.10 2.32
CA PRO A 67 -5.77 -0.64 1.23
C PRO A 67 -6.15 -0.05 -0.13
N SER A 68 -5.21 -0.05 -1.06
CA SER A 68 -5.45 0.14 -2.49
C SER A 68 -6.21 -1.08 -3.02
N ARG A 69 -7.30 -0.86 -3.76
CA ARG A 69 -8.19 -1.94 -4.23
C ARG A 69 -8.21 -2.14 -5.74
N ALA A 70 -7.86 -1.11 -6.49
CA ALA A 70 -7.81 -1.15 -7.94
C ALA A 70 -6.71 -0.23 -8.44
N PHE A 71 -6.17 -0.59 -9.59
CA PHE A 71 -5.34 0.26 -10.42
C PHE A 71 -6.15 0.76 -11.60
N GLU A 72 -6.06 2.06 -11.85
CA GLU A 72 -6.65 2.76 -12.99
C GLU A 72 -5.57 3.67 -13.59
N CYS A 73 -5.36 3.55 -14.90
CA CYS A 73 -4.40 4.39 -15.62
C CYS A 73 -5.10 5.64 -16.14
N GLU A 74 -4.54 6.81 -15.82
CA GLU A 74 -5.23 8.10 -16.02
C GLU A 74 -5.26 8.58 -17.48
N TYR A 75 -4.26 8.21 -18.30
CA TYR A 75 -4.05 8.84 -19.62
C TYR A 75 -4.00 7.87 -20.82
N ILE A 76 -3.85 6.57 -20.62
CA ILE A 76 -3.86 5.59 -21.73
C ILE A 76 -5.30 5.18 -21.98
N GLU A 77 -5.86 5.55 -23.14
CA GLU A 77 -7.28 5.32 -23.47
C GLU A 77 -7.69 3.84 -23.34
N GLU A 78 -6.80 2.92 -23.72
CA GLU A 78 -7.03 1.47 -23.64
C GLU A 78 -7.16 0.97 -22.19
N LEU A 79 -6.47 1.61 -21.25
CA LEU A 79 -6.50 1.27 -19.83
C LEU A 79 -7.47 2.13 -19.01
N LYS A 80 -7.93 3.25 -19.55
CA LYS A 80 -8.80 4.19 -18.84
C LYS A 80 -10.12 3.56 -18.39
N ASN A 81 -10.59 2.56 -19.12
CA ASN A 81 -11.80 1.80 -18.79
C ASN A 81 -11.51 0.44 -18.17
N LEU A 82 -10.24 0.09 -18.00
CA LEU A 82 -9.80 -1.20 -17.46
C LEU A 82 -9.29 -1.02 -16.04
N ALA A 83 -10.17 -1.25 -15.06
CA ALA A 83 -9.79 -1.24 -13.66
C ALA A 83 -9.18 -2.60 -13.28
N LEU A 84 -7.86 -2.66 -13.13
CA LEU A 84 -7.20 -3.88 -12.70
C LEU A 84 -7.37 -4.04 -11.18
N PRO A 85 -8.06 -5.09 -10.69
CA PRO A 85 -8.26 -5.29 -9.27
C PRO A 85 -6.92 -5.61 -8.60
N LEU A 86 -6.71 -5.08 -7.40
CA LEU A 86 -5.53 -5.36 -6.57
C LEU A 86 -5.88 -6.36 -5.48
N PRO A 87 -4.92 -7.21 -5.05
CA PRO A 87 -5.09 -8.07 -3.89
C PRO A 87 -5.46 -7.28 -2.63
N GLU A 88 -5.92 -7.97 -1.59
CA GLU A 88 -6.13 -7.32 -0.31
C GLU A 88 -4.82 -6.81 0.29
N ARG A 89 -4.91 -5.82 1.18
CA ARG A 89 -3.77 -5.33 1.96
C ARG A 89 -2.61 -4.74 1.13
N MET A 90 -2.94 -4.14 0.00
CA MET A 90 -1.99 -3.42 -0.85
C MET A 90 -1.86 -1.96 -0.41
N VAL A 91 -0.64 -1.44 -0.34
CA VAL A 91 -0.38 -0.05 0.07
C VAL A 91 0.38 0.66 -1.04
N PHE A 92 -0.28 1.61 -1.70
CA PHE A 92 0.36 2.46 -2.71
C PHE A 92 1.60 3.18 -2.15
N LYS A 93 2.71 3.08 -2.87
CA LYS A 93 3.99 3.71 -2.47
C LYS A 93 4.41 4.84 -3.36
N GLY A 94 4.06 4.75 -4.63
CA GLY A 94 4.43 5.74 -5.61
C GLY A 94 4.17 5.20 -7.00
N LYS A 95 4.61 5.99 -7.97
CA LYS A 95 4.49 5.69 -9.38
C LYS A 95 5.71 6.26 -10.10
N GLU A 96 6.27 5.49 -11.02
CA GLU A 96 7.32 6.01 -11.91
C GLU A 96 6.69 6.94 -12.95
N ASP A 97 5.52 6.54 -13.46
CA ASP A 97 4.62 7.36 -14.28
C ASP A 97 3.15 7.02 -13.96
N ALA A 98 2.17 7.76 -14.48
CA ALA A 98 0.76 7.59 -14.10
C ALA A 98 0.18 6.19 -14.38
N CYS A 99 0.86 5.37 -15.20
CA CYS A 99 0.45 4.00 -15.52
C CYS A 99 1.50 2.95 -15.13
N SER A 100 2.48 3.35 -14.30
CA SER A 100 3.52 2.49 -13.71
C SER A 100 3.58 2.63 -12.18
N PRO A 101 2.52 2.25 -11.43
CA PRO A 101 2.52 2.30 -9.97
C PRO A 101 3.27 1.13 -9.32
N PHE A 102 3.72 1.35 -8.09
CA PHE A 102 4.22 0.29 -7.22
C PHE A 102 3.58 0.34 -5.83
N TYR A 103 3.36 -0.86 -5.28
CA TYR A 103 2.64 -1.11 -4.04
C TYR A 103 3.47 -1.98 -3.11
N LEU A 104 3.37 -1.74 -1.80
CA LEU A 104 3.72 -2.79 -0.84
C LEU A 104 2.57 -3.79 -0.76
N ALA A 105 2.93 -5.06 -0.90
CA ALA A 105 2.05 -6.20 -0.78
C ALA A 105 2.27 -6.90 0.57
N TYR A 106 1.19 -7.01 1.35
CA TYR A 106 1.14 -7.78 2.60
C TYR A 106 0.43 -9.14 2.42
N VAL A 107 0.42 -9.63 1.18
CA VAL A 107 -0.10 -10.95 0.76
C VAL A 107 1.07 -11.88 0.44
N SER A 108 0.86 -13.19 0.54
CA SER A 108 1.86 -14.16 0.14
C SER A 108 1.97 -14.26 -1.39
N ALA A 109 3.05 -14.84 -1.90
CA ALA A 109 3.21 -15.10 -3.33
C ALA A 109 2.14 -16.04 -3.88
N ASP A 110 1.73 -17.03 -3.10
CA ASP A 110 0.66 -17.96 -3.46
C ASP A 110 -0.69 -17.24 -3.54
N ASP A 111 -1.00 -16.36 -2.58
CA ASP A 111 -2.23 -15.56 -2.59
C ASP A 111 -2.25 -14.60 -3.79
N PHE A 112 -1.13 -13.93 -4.07
CA PHE A 112 -0.97 -13.07 -5.24
C PHE A 112 -1.23 -13.84 -6.53
N LYS A 113 -0.60 -15.02 -6.67
CA LYS A 113 -0.73 -15.88 -7.84
C LYS A 113 -2.17 -16.36 -8.03
N ALA A 114 -2.78 -16.88 -6.97
CA ALA A 114 -4.16 -17.36 -7.00
C ALA A 114 -5.15 -16.22 -7.35
N PHE A 115 -4.96 -15.05 -6.75
CA PHE A 115 -5.79 -13.88 -7.00
C PHE A 115 -5.74 -13.45 -8.48
N TYR A 116 -4.55 -13.24 -9.04
CA TYR A 116 -4.44 -12.80 -10.42
C TYR A 116 -4.81 -13.88 -11.43
N GLN A 117 -4.57 -15.16 -11.14
CA GLN A 117 -5.07 -16.26 -11.97
C GLN A 117 -6.58 -16.18 -12.14
N GLU A 118 -7.31 -15.95 -11.03
CA GLU A 118 -8.77 -15.84 -11.06
C GLU A 118 -9.24 -14.58 -11.78
N GLN A 119 -8.68 -13.41 -11.41
CA GLN A 119 -9.11 -12.14 -11.97
C GLN A 119 -8.82 -12.06 -13.47
N LEU A 120 -7.62 -12.42 -13.93
CA LEU A 120 -7.26 -12.38 -15.34
C LEU A 120 -8.07 -13.40 -16.16
N SER A 121 -8.33 -14.59 -15.64
CA SER A 121 -9.22 -15.55 -16.29
C SER A 121 -10.67 -15.04 -16.40
N ARG A 122 -11.13 -14.24 -15.45
CA ARG A 122 -12.43 -13.57 -15.56
C ARG A 122 -12.41 -12.49 -16.65
N MET A 123 -11.38 -11.64 -16.65
CA MET A 123 -11.20 -10.56 -17.63
C MET A 123 -11.08 -11.10 -19.07
N GLU A 124 -10.38 -12.22 -19.25
CA GLU A 124 -10.27 -12.90 -20.55
C GLU A 124 -11.64 -13.38 -21.05
N ARG A 125 -12.43 -14.01 -20.17
CA ARG A 125 -13.80 -14.46 -20.51
C ARG A 125 -14.76 -13.30 -20.79
N GLN A 126 -14.51 -12.13 -20.20
CA GLN A 126 -15.29 -10.91 -20.43
C GLN A 126 -14.84 -10.16 -21.71
N GLY A 127 -13.74 -10.59 -22.35
CA GLY A 127 -13.18 -9.93 -23.52
C GLY A 127 -12.44 -8.63 -23.21
N GLU A 128 -12.13 -8.38 -21.93
CA GLU A 128 -11.37 -7.21 -21.48
C GLU A 128 -9.89 -7.35 -21.78
N ILE A 129 -9.38 -8.59 -21.76
CA ILE A 129 -8.04 -8.97 -22.21
C ILE A 129 -8.16 -10.09 -23.24
N LYS A 130 -7.14 -10.23 -24.08
CA LYS A 130 -7.06 -11.25 -25.13
C LYS A 130 -6.51 -12.58 -24.61
N ASN A 131 -5.45 -12.53 -23.80
CA ASN A 131 -4.85 -13.68 -23.13
C ASN A 131 -3.99 -13.19 -21.94
N PHE A 132 -3.49 -14.14 -21.15
CA PHE A 132 -2.48 -13.86 -20.13
C PHE A 132 -1.57 -15.07 -19.91
N ALA A 133 -0.35 -14.80 -19.44
CA ALA A 133 0.64 -15.82 -19.12
C ALA A 133 1.35 -15.50 -17.80
N TYR A 134 1.62 -16.54 -17.01
CA TYR A 134 2.42 -16.42 -15.80
C TYR A 134 3.91 -16.54 -16.16
N VAL A 135 4.74 -15.66 -15.59
CA VAL A 135 6.17 -15.55 -15.88
C VAL A 135 6.94 -15.46 -14.57
N GLU A 136 8.01 -16.25 -14.49
CA GLU A 136 9.00 -16.21 -13.40
C GLU A 136 10.30 -15.67 -14.00
N ARG A 137 10.80 -14.55 -13.47
CA ARG A 137 12.06 -13.92 -13.89
C ARG A 137 12.96 -13.80 -12.67
N GLU A 138 14.23 -14.12 -12.80
CA GLU A 138 15.25 -13.70 -11.84
C GLU A 138 15.92 -12.43 -12.34
N ASP A 139 16.07 -11.42 -11.49
CA ASP A 139 16.89 -10.27 -11.83
C ASP A 139 18.39 -10.58 -11.75
N GLN A 140 19.23 -9.66 -12.25
CA GLN A 140 20.69 -9.81 -12.25
C GLN A 140 21.30 -9.92 -10.83
N TYR A 141 20.52 -9.65 -9.79
CA TYR A 141 20.90 -9.74 -8.38
C TYR A 141 20.29 -10.97 -7.68
N GLY A 142 19.64 -11.86 -8.44
CA GLY A 142 19.03 -13.10 -7.94
C GLY A 142 17.71 -12.89 -7.18
N ALA A 143 17.06 -11.72 -7.31
CA ALA A 143 15.72 -11.56 -6.76
C ALA A 143 14.69 -12.15 -7.73
N GLU A 144 13.75 -12.91 -7.19
CA GLU A 144 12.63 -13.46 -7.96
C GLU A 144 11.57 -12.39 -8.22
N HIS A 145 11.20 -12.24 -9.49
CA HIS A 145 10.13 -11.41 -10.02
C HIS A 145 9.12 -12.33 -10.67
N ASN A 146 8.07 -12.63 -9.95
CA ASN A 146 7.04 -13.58 -10.38
C ASN A 146 5.74 -12.82 -10.62
N GLY A 147 5.08 -13.10 -11.74
CA GLY A 147 3.99 -12.24 -12.19
C GLY A 147 3.22 -12.77 -13.38
N TYR A 148 2.34 -11.91 -13.87
CA TYR A 148 1.53 -12.15 -15.05
C TYR A 148 1.80 -11.09 -16.11
N ILE A 149 1.77 -11.50 -17.37
CA ILE A 149 1.71 -10.61 -18.53
C ILE A 149 0.35 -10.83 -19.16
N ALA A 150 -0.46 -9.78 -19.24
CA ALA A 150 -1.77 -9.80 -19.88
C ALA A 150 -1.72 -9.03 -21.21
N GLU A 151 -2.18 -9.65 -22.31
CA GLU A 151 -2.28 -9.00 -23.62
C GLU A 151 -3.67 -8.37 -23.78
N LEU A 152 -3.71 -7.10 -24.16
CA LEU A 152 -4.95 -6.38 -24.48
C LEU A 152 -5.46 -6.74 -25.88
N PRO A 153 -6.75 -6.48 -26.19
CA PRO A 153 -7.30 -6.71 -27.54
C PRO A 153 -6.56 -5.96 -28.66
N THR A 154 -5.89 -4.86 -28.31
CA THR A 154 -5.09 -4.00 -29.19
C THR A 154 -3.69 -4.55 -29.48
N GLY A 155 -3.22 -5.54 -28.72
CA GLY A 155 -1.88 -6.13 -28.80
C GLY A 155 -0.88 -5.56 -27.78
N SER A 156 -1.21 -4.46 -27.11
CA SER A 156 -0.46 -3.91 -25.97
C SER A 156 -0.45 -4.89 -24.80
N LYS A 157 0.50 -4.75 -23.87
CA LYS A 157 0.66 -5.64 -22.72
C LYS A 157 0.62 -4.89 -21.40
N ILE A 158 0.11 -5.57 -20.38
CA ILE A 158 0.21 -5.16 -18.98
C ILE A 158 1.07 -6.19 -18.26
N GLU A 159 2.19 -5.75 -17.72
CA GLU A 159 3.07 -6.52 -16.86
C GLU A 159 2.65 -6.31 -15.40
N ILE A 160 2.39 -7.40 -14.67
CA ILE A 160 1.90 -7.40 -13.29
C ILE A 160 2.84 -8.28 -12.48
N PHE A 161 3.83 -7.69 -11.82
CA PHE A 161 4.89 -8.45 -11.16
C PHE A 161 4.94 -8.20 -9.65
N MET A 162 5.33 -9.23 -8.91
CA MET A 162 5.65 -9.13 -7.50
C MET A 162 7.09 -9.58 -7.25
N ARG A 163 7.84 -8.72 -6.57
CA ARG A 163 9.19 -8.97 -6.09
C ARG A 163 9.17 -9.15 -4.58
N SER A 164 9.90 -10.13 -4.05
CA SER A 164 10.11 -10.25 -2.61
C SER A 164 11.30 -9.42 -2.16
N GLU A 165 11.10 -8.46 -1.25
CA GLU A 165 12.16 -7.66 -0.65
C GLU A 165 12.00 -7.64 0.88
N ASN A 166 13.01 -8.14 1.62
CA ASN A 166 13.02 -8.13 3.09
C ASN A 166 11.75 -8.73 3.76
N ASN A 167 11.25 -9.87 3.25
CA ASN A 167 10.01 -10.55 3.68
C ASN A 167 8.71 -9.76 3.40
N LEU A 168 8.74 -8.74 2.55
CA LEU A 168 7.58 -8.01 2.06
C LEU A 168 7.54 -8.05 0.54
N GLY A 169 6.34 -8.22 -0.03
CA GLY A 169 6.18 -8.13 -1.48
C GLY A 169 6.18 -6.67 -1.93
N ILE A 170 6.85 -6.36 -3.02
CA ILE A 170 6.67 -5.14 -3.80
C ILE A 170 6.02 -5.55 -5.10
N MET A 171 4.84 -5.02 -5.36
CA MET A 171 4.13 -5.26 -6.61
C MET A 171 4.28 -4.04 -7.52
N SER A 172 4.61 -4.27 -8.79
CA SER A 172 4.54 -3.27 -9.85
C SER A 172 3.52 -3.65 -10.91
N ILE A 173 2.95 -2.64 -11.55
CA ILE A 173 2.15 -2.80 -12.76
C ILE A 173 2.76 -1.88 -13.79
N ASP A 174 3.06 -2.39 -14.98
CA ASP A 174 3.66 -1.62 -16.07
C ASP A 174 2.91 -1.87 -17.37
N TYR A 175 2.82 -0.82 -18.20
CA TYR A 175 2.19 -0.89 -19.51
C TYR A 175 3.25 -0.86 -20.61
N GLU A 176 3.20 -1.83 -21.51
CA GLU A 176 4.04 -1.91 -22.71
C GLU A 176 3.17 -1.84 -23.97
N ARG A 177 3.58 -1.02 -24.94
CA ARG A 177 2.87 -0.83 -26.21
C ARG A 177 3.41 -1.73 -27.32
#